data_AF-A0A838EY21-F1
#
_entry.id   AF-A0A838EY21-F1
#
_cell.length_a   1.000
_cell.length_b   1.000
_cell.length_c   1.000
_cell.angle_alpha   90.00
_cell.angle_beta   90.00
_cell.angle_gamma   90.00
#
_symmetry.space_group_name_H-M   'P 1'
#
loop_
_entity.id
_entity.type
_entity.pdbx_description
1 polymer ?
#
loop_
_entity_poly.entity_id
_entity_poly.type
_entity_poly.pdbx_seq_one_letter_code
_entity_poly.pdbx_strand_id
1 'polypeptide(L)'
;MDYIDLMVAETFKHLQENFSQAEATPVPVVPESNEEINEYPSGPGVLYHLQKSTSLFVIRTLVSQNIREDYQKIIDNPGEYPSLRLVDEEMIDLEKKLRFFILDNHLQAEIIHDQISNRRFPVDEESMCNLSDPGFSWWLTKKINGFQISFTLSVASGEDTVKLGPVGDQQMAMRSFQLMESLMQKAGLDLNIQNETNRVQFNDGEEFLLEELKDLFEFGVIGEGMENLFKLLARRISDHSQLETLWLYLQEIAAMRRFWIQIQYDLGND
;
A
#
# COMPACT_ATOMS: atom_id res chain seq x y z
N MET A 1 -21.35 20.91 1.05
CA MET A 1 -20.30 20.52 0.09
C MET A 1 -19.26 19.85 0.93
N ASP A 2 -19.19 18.53 0.85
CA ASP A 2 -18.40 17.73 1.79
C ASP A 2 -16.91 17.85 1.45
N TYR A 3 -16.06 17.77 2.47
CA TYR A 3 -14.59 17.79 2.32
C TYR A 3 -14.12 16.69 1.37
N ILE A 4 -14.84 15.57 1.33
CA ILE A 4 -14.64 14.47 0.38
C ILE A 4 -14.91 14.94 -1.06
N ASP A 5 -15.99 15.69 -1.33
CA ASP A 5 -16.28 16.22 -2.67
C ASP A 5 -15.20 17.21 -3.14
N LEU A 6 -14.60 17.95 -2.20
CA LEU A 6 -13.53 18.91 -2.49
C LEU A 6 -12.21 18.19 -2.83
N MET A 7 -11.86 17.14 -2.08
CA MET A 7 -10.66 16.33 -2.33
C MET A 7 -10.77 15.47 -3.60
N VAL A 8 -11.97 14.96 -3.87
CA VAL A 8 -12.34 14.35 -5.15
C VAL A 8 -12.09 15.41 -6.24
N ALA A 9 -12.69 16.60 -6.16
CA ALA A 9 -12.49 17.62 -7.19
C ALA A 9 -11.01 18.05 -7.41
N GLU A 10 -10.19 18.14 -6.37
CA GLU A 10 -8.76 18.51 -6.49
C GLU A 10 -7.90 17.40 -7.08
N THR A 11 -8.13 16.14 -6.72
CA THR A 11 -7.44 14.98 -7.30
C THR A 11 -7.76 14.85 -8.80
N PHE A 12 -9.00 15.19 -9.19
CA PHE A 12 -9.46 15.16 -10.58
C PHE A 12 -8.81 16.23 -11.45
N LYS A 13 -8.53 17.40 -10.87
CA LYS A 13 -7.85 18.48 -11.60
C LYS A 13 -6.44 18.04 -12.01
N HIS A 14 -5.72 17.38 -11.11
CA HIS A 14 -4.39 16.83 -11.39
C HIS A 14 -4.42 15.68 -12.41
N LEU A 15 -5.44 14.81 -12.38
CA LEU A 15 -5.58 13.74 -13.37
C LEU A 15 -5.92 14.28 -14.76
N GLN A 16 -6.85 15.23 -14.91
CA GLN A 16 -7.15 15.85 -16.21
C GLN A 16 -5.95 16.62 -16.80
N GLU A 17 -5.18 17.30 -15.96
CA GLU A 17 -3.95 18.01 -16.36
C GLU A 17 -2.87 17.02 -16.83
N ASN A 18 -2.69 15.89 -16.13
CA ASN A 18 -1.74 14.84 -16.50
C ASN A 18 -2.17 14.04 -17.74
N PHE A 19 -3.47 13.84 -17.98
CA PHE A 19 -3.97 13.14 -19.17
C PHE A 19 -3.96 14.00 -20.44
N SER A 20 -3.92 15.33 -20.31
CA SER A 20 -3.95 16.26 -21.45
C SER A 20 -2.56 16.66 -21.97
N GLN A 21 -1.48 16.39 -21.23
CA GLN A 21 -0.12 16.83 -21.54
C GLN A 21 0.83 15.72 -22.05
N ALA A 22 0.31 14.62 -22.59
CA ALA A 22 1.12 13.62 -23.28
C ALA A 22 1.48 14.07 -24.72
N GLU A 23 2.16 15.21 -24.86
CA GLU A 23 2.97 15.52 -26.04
C GLU A 23 4.38 15.94 -25.60
N ALA A 24 5.38 15.29 -26.19
CA ALA A 24 6.77 15.27 -25.80
C ALA A 24 7.40 16.68 -25.68
N THR A 25 8.11 16.92 -24.58
CA THR A 25 9.16 17.94 -24.51
C THR A 25 10.45 17.36 -23.94
N PRO A 26 11.61 17.71 -24.55
CA PRO A 26 12.90 17.19 -24.15
C PRO A 26 13.39 17.85 -22.85
N VAL A 27 14.03 17.06 -22.01
CA VAL A 27 14.64 17.46 -20.73
C VAL A 27 15.62 18.63 -20.95
N PRO A 28 15.45 19.78 -20.27
CA PRO A 28 16.43 20.85 -20.29
C PRO A 28 17.57 20.52 -19.32
N VAL A 29 18.81 20.68 -19.80
CA VAL A 29 20.04 20.62 -19.01
C VAL A 29 20.02 21.75 -17.98
N VAL A 30 20.02 21.40 -16.69
CA VAL A 30 20.13 22.36 -15.58
C VAL A 30 21.61 22.53 -15.20
N PRO A 31 22.12 23.76 -15.01
CA PRO A 31 23.50 24.00 -14.61
C PRO A 31 23.73 23.71 -13.12
N GLU A 32 24.93 23.23 -12.81
CA GLU A 32 25.44 22.95 -11.47
C GLU A 32 25.34 24.18 -10.55
N SER A 33 24.48 24.09 -9.54
CA SER A 33 24.55 24.92 -8.34
C SER A 33 24.74 24.03 -7.12
N ASN A 34 25.82 24.28 -6.38
CA ASN A 34 26.20 23.66 -5.12
C ASN A 34 25.12 23.82 -4.05
N GLU A 35 24.16 22.90 -3.99
CA GLU A 35 23.31 22.70 -2.83
C GLU A 35 23.84 21.50 -2.05
N GLU A 36 24.01 21.69 -0.74
CA GLU A 36 24.29 20.62 0.21
C GLU A 36 23.35 19.45 -0.07
N ILE A 37 23.92 18.24 -0.25
CA ILE A 37 23.15 17.03 -0.49
C ILE A 37 22.33 16.77 0.77
N ASN A 38 21.10 17.27 0.80
CA ASN A 38 20.11 16.93 1.81
C ASN A 38 19.84 15.42 1.67
N GLU A 39 20.34 14.64 2.63
CA GLU A 39 20.37 13.18 2.63
C GLU A 39 18.97 12.54 2.63
N TYR A 40 17.93 13.31 2.96
CA TYR A 40 16.55 12.84 3.06
C TYR A 40 15.67 13.25 1.88
N PRO A 41 14.72 12.39 1.47
CA PRO A 41 13.82 12.66 0.35
C PRO A 41 12.86 13.83 0.67
N SER A 42 12.70 14.74 -0.29
CA SER A 42 11.63 15.73 -0.28
C SER A 42 10.40 15.11 -0.94
N GLY A 43 9.40 14.74 -0.14
CA GLY A 43 8.16 14.15 -0.62
C GLY A 43 7.26 13.66 0.51
N PRO A 44 6.00 13.33 0.22
CA PRO A 44 5.08 12.82 1.21
C PRO A 44 5.46 11.38 1.62
N GLY A 45 5.03 10.99 2.80
CA GLY A 45 5.20 9.62 3.27
C GLY A 45 4.97 9.46 4.75
N VAL A 46 5.51 8.38 5.30
CA VAL A 46 5.34 8.02 6.70
C VAL A 46 6.70 7.98 7.39
N LEU A 47 6.81 8.71 8.49
CA LEU A 47 7.89 8.58 9.47
C LEU A 47 7.48 7.54 10.50
N TYR A 48 8.32 6.58 10.83
CA TYR A 48 7.92 5.49 11.71
C TYR A 48 9.04 4.98 12.63
N HIS A 49 8.61 4.33 13.70
CA HIS A 49 9.47 3.64 14.67
C HIS A 49 8.88 2.27 14.99
N LEU A 50 9.72 1.24 14.93
CA LEU A 50 9.37 -0.13 15.25
C LEU A 50 9.73 -0.45 16.70
N GLN A 51 8.72 -0.69 17.53
CA GLN A 51 8.91 -1.15 18.90
C GLN A 51 8.76 -2.67 18.96
N LYS A 52 9.88 -3.38 18.92
CA LYS A 52 9.94 -4.86 18.96
C LYS A 52 10.12 -5.36 20.39
N SER A 53 9.33 -6.38 20.73
CA SER A 53 9.50 -7.20 21.95
C SER A 53 9.74 -8.65 21.53
N THR A 54 9.87 -9.58 22.50
CA THR A 54 10.16 -10.99 22.19
C THR A 54 9.12 -11.65 21.29
N SER A 55 7.85 -11.24 21.37
CA SER A 55 6.73 -11.95 20.73
C SER A 55 5.84 -11.02 19.89
N LEU A 56 5.87 -9.72 20.17
CA LEU A 56 5.04 -8.71 19.51
C LEU A 56 5.91 -7.54 19.04
N PHE A 57 5.46 -6.85 18.01
CA PHE A 57 5.97 -5.53 17.65
C PHE A 57 4.83 -4.53 17.46
N VAL A 58 5.14 -3.25 17.59
CA VAL A 58 4.23 -2.13 17.35
C VAL A 58 4.86 -1.18 16.35
N ILE A 59 4.08 -0.81 15.35
CA ILE A 59 4.49 0.22 14.38
C ILE A 59 3.92 1.55 14.86
N ARG A 60 4.79 2.49 15.23
CA ARG A 60 4.41 3.87 15.52
C ARG A 60 4.66 4.68 14.27
N THR A 61 3.68 5.43 13.80
CA THR A 61 3.80 6.22 12.59
C THR A 61 3.42 7.69 12.81
N LEU A 62 3.94 8.55 11.95
CA LEU A 62 3.59 9.95 11.80
C LEU A 62 3.49 10.25 10.30
N VAL A 63 2.37 10.82 9.88
CA VAL A 63 2.15 11.22 8.49
C VAL A 63 2.96 12.49 8.20
N SER A 64 3.64 12.52 7.07
CA SER A 64 4.45 13.64 6.63
C SER A 64 4.07 14.09 5.22
N GLN A 65 3.97 15.41 5.03
CA GLN A 65 3.84 15.99 3.68
C GLN A 65 5.21 16.21 3.05
N ASN A 66 6.25 16.36 3.88
CA ASN A 66 7.63 16.52 3.46
C ASN A 66 8.55 15.82 4.48
N ILE A 67 8.97 14.60 4.13
CA ILE A 67 9.79 13.74 5.00
C ILE A 67 11.04 14.49 5.48
N ARG A 68 11.73 15.19 4.59
CA ARG A 68 12.96 15.93 4.93
C ARG A 68 12.73 16.94 6.05
N GLU A 69 11.70 17.78 5.91
CA GLU A 69 11.41 18.82 6.91
C GLU A 69 10.97 18.23 8.24
N ASP A 70 10.07 17.25 8.20
CA ASP A 70 9.49 16.68 9.42
C ASP A 70 10.48 15.77 10.14
N TYR A 71 11.35 15.06 9.41
CA TYR A 71 12.45 14.29 10.00
C TYR A 71 13.37 15.19 10.83
N GLN A 72 13.82 16.32 10.26
CA GLN A 72 14.69 17.26 10.98
C GLN A 72 14.01 17.82 12.23
N LYS A 73 12.73 18.23 12.13
CA LYS A 73 11.97 18.73 13.29
C LYS A 73 11.90 17.69 14.42
N ILE A 74 11.73 16.42 14.09
CA ILE A 74 11.67 15.33 15.08
C ILE A 74 13.05 15.09 15.72
N ILE A 75 14.13 15.14 14.94
CA ILE A 75 15.49 15.00 15.49
C ILE A 75 15.81 16.15 16.44
N ASP A 76 15.46 17.38 16.06
CA ASP A 76 15.71 18.57 16.87
C ASP A 76 14.89 18.58 18.16
N ASN A 77 13.62 18.13 18.11
CA ASN A 77 12.69 18.20 19.23
C ASN A 77 11.83 16.92 19.37
N PRO A 78 12.42 15.75 19.72
CA PRO A 78 11.71 14.47 19.72
C PRO A 78 10.57 14.42 20.76
N GLY A 79 10.64 15.25 21.81
CA GLY A 79 9.60 15.36 22.83
C GLY A 79 8.27 15.94 22.33
N GLU A 80 8.28 16.67 21.21
CA GLU A 80 7.06 17.19 20.57
C GLU A 80 6.28 16.12 19.79
N TYR A 81 6.89 14.95 19.57
CA TYR A 81 6.32 13.84 18.80
C TYR A 81 6.16 12.57 19.64
N PRO A 82 5.36 12.61 20.73
CA PRO A 82 5.24 11.49 21.67
C PRO A 82 4.60 10.23 21.07
N SER A 83 3.87 10.35 19.95
CA SER A 83 3.28 9.22 19.23
C SER A 83 4.34 8.24 18.71
N LEU A 84 5.52 8.74 18.31
CA LEU A 84 6.62 7.92 17.82
C LEU A 84 7.39 7.20 18.94
N ARG A 85 7.23 7.63 20.19
CA ARG A 85 7.91 7.05 21.38
C ARG A 85 9.42 6.87 21.17
N LEU A 86 10.07 7.92 20.72
CA LEU A 86 11.50 7.92 20.43
C LEU A 86 12.37 8.23 21.65
N VAL A 87 11.80 8.93 22.63
CA VAL A 87 12.48 9.34 23.85
C VAL A 87 12.45 8.19 24.86
N ASP A 88 13.56 7.44 24.92
CA ASP A 88 13.87 6.51 26.01
C ASP A 88 14.91 7.13 26.95
N GLU A 89 15.09 6.55 28.15
CA GLU A 89 15.97 7.08 29.22
C GLU A 89 17.42 7.32 28.78
N GLU A 90 17.89 6.65 27.71
CA GLU A 90 19.30 6.70 27.29
C GLU A 90 19.58 7.67 26.13
N MET A 91 18.60 8.27 25.43
CA MET A 91 18.75 9.25 24.30
C MET A 91 19.74 8.86 23.17
N ILE A 92 20.42 7.73 23.26
CA ILE A 92 21.40 7.23 22.31
C ILE A 92 20.62 6.59 21.15
N ASP A 93 20.99 6.94 19.92
CA ASP A 93 20.52 6.36 18.66
C ASP A 93 19.13 6.77 18.13
N LEU A 94 18.69 8.01 18.34
CA LEU A 94 17.44 8.55 17.76
C LEU A 94 17.37 8.36 16.23
N GLU A 95 18.45 8.70 15.53
CA GLU A 95 18.56 8.59 14.06
C GLU A 95 18.50 7.14 13.56
N LYS A 96 18.81 6.15 14.41
CA LYS A 96 18.68 4.72 14.04
C LYS A 96 17.26 4.21 14.27
N LYS A 97 16.53 4.81 15.22
CA LYS A 97 15.15 4.42 15.57
C LYS A 97 14.13 4.99 14.61
N LEU A 98 14.33 6.23 14.18
CA LEU A 98 13.43 6.93 13.27
C LEU A 98 13.71 6.49 11.83
N ARG A 99 12.72 5.90 11.19
CA ARG A 99 12.76 5.50 9.78
C ARG A 99 11.73 6.28 8.98
N PHE A 100 11.84 6.23 7.65
CA PHE A 100 10.90 6.87 6.74
C PHE A 100 10.54 5.95 5.58
N PHE A 101 9.33 6.14 5.05
CA PHE A 101 8.84 5.45 3.88
C PHE A 101 8.16 6.46 2.95
N ILE A 102 8.68 6.60 1.73
CA ILE A 102 8.21 7.56 0.74
C ILE A 102 6.96 7.00 0.05
N LEU A 103 5.99 7.88 -0.21
CA LEU A 103 4.76 7.56 -0.92
C LEU A 103 4.52 8.54 -2.06
N ASP A 104 3.62 8.16 -2.97
CA ASP A 104 3.33 8.97 -4.15
C ASP A 104 2.51 10.21 -3.78
N ASN A 105 1.71 10.12 -2.71
CA ASN A 105 0.89 11.21 -2.21
C ASN A 105 0.66 11.10 -0.70
N HIS A 106 0.20 12.20 -0.11
CA HIS A 106 -0.06 12.32 1.32
C HIS A 106 -1.23 11.43 1.79
N LEU A 107 -2.25 11.23 0.96
CA LEU A 107 -3.43 10.43 1.32
C LEU A 107 -3.06 8.96 1.56
N GLN A 108 -2.17 8.39 0.75
CA GLN A 108 -1.64 7.04 1.00
C GLN A 108 -0.95 6.95 2.37
N ALA A 109 -0.26 8.01 2.80
CA ALA A 109 0.40 8.05 4.09
C ALA A 109 -0.60 8.07 5.25
N GLU A 110 -1.70 8.83 5.11
CA GLU A 110 -2.81 8.83 6.07
C GLU A 110 -3.47 7.45 6.18
N ILE A 111 -3.73 6.79 5.04
CA ILE A 111 -4.33 5.46 5.00
C ILE A 111 -3.43 4.44 5.70
N ILE A 112 -2.12 4.46 5.42
CA ILE A 112 -1.16 3.59 6.12
C ILE A 112 -1.17 3.86 7.62
N HIS A 113 -1.12 5.13 8.03
CA HIS A 113 -1.18 5.51 9.43
C HIS A 113 -2.45 4.97 10.09
N ASP A 114 -3.63 5.19 9.52
CA ASP A 114 -4.91 4.79 10.14
C ASP A 114 -5.08 3.27 10.22
N GLN A 115 -4.57 2.55 9.23
CA GLN A 115 -4.69 1.09 9.19
C GLN A 115 -3.65 0.36 10.03
N ILE A 116 -2.50 0.96 10.35
CA ILE A 116 -1.38 0.22 10.95
C ILE A 116 -0.80 0.85 12.21
N SER A 117 -0.95 2.16 12.38
CA SER A 117 -0.36 2.89 13.50
C SER A 117 -0.87 2.38 14.84
N ASN A 118 0.04 2.21 15.78
CA ASN A 118 -0.23 1.81 17.15
C ASN A 118 -0.87 0.42 17.31
N ARG A 119 -0.97 -0.37 16.23
CA ARG A 119 -1.44 -1.76 16.28
C ARG A 119 -0.30 -2.68 16.73
N ARG A 120 -0.67 -3.76 17.41
CA ARG A 120 0.25 -4.82 17.86
C ARG A 120 0.20 -5.96 16.89
N PHE A 121 1.35 -6.39 16.41
CA PHE A 121 1.48 -7.51 15.49
C PHE A 121 2.36 -8.59 16.12
N PRO A 122 2.02 -9.88 15.95
CA PRO A 122 2.90 -10.96 16.35
C PRO A 122 4.15 -11.00 15.47
N VAL A 123 5.30 -11.23 16.09
CA VAL A 123 6.56 -11.48 15.37
C VAL A 123 6.45 -12.79 14.57
N ASP A 124 5.76 -13.78 15.13
CA ASP A 124 5.43 -15.06 14.51
C ASP A 124 3.92 -15.29 14.69
N GLU A 125 3.14 -15.03 13.64
CA GLU A 125 1.68 -15.11 13.68
C GLU A 125 1.20 -16.56 13.67
N GLU A 126 1.95 -17.39 12.96
CA GLU A 126 1.68 -18.79 12.69
C GLU A 126 1.77 -19.65 13.96
N SER A 127 2.62 -19.26 14.92
CA SER A 127 2.68 -19.92 16.23
C SER A 127 1.66 -19.41 17.25
N MET A 128 1.02 -18.26 17.00
CA MET A 128 0.08 -17.64 17.94
C MET A 128 -1.39 -17.81 17.55
N CYS A 129 -1.71 -17.72 16.26
CA CYS A 129 -3.08 -17.77 15.77
C CYS A 129 -3.45 -19.21 15.38
N ASN A 130 -4.59 -19.69 15.88
CA ASN A 130 -5.16 -20.93 15.37
C ASN A 130 -5.91 -20.67 14.06
N LEU A 131 -6.22 -21.73 13.31
CA LEU A 131 -7.06 -21.70 12.10
C LEU A 131 -8.44 -21.02 12.28
N SER A 132 -8.90 -20.93 13.52
CA SER A 132 -10.19 -20.35 13.91
C SER A 132 -10.09 -18.86 14.24
N ASP A 133 -8.89 -18.36 14.51
CA ASP A 133 -8.68 -16.97 14.88
C ASP A 133 -8.56 -16.14 13.60
N PRO A 134 -9.25 -14.98 13.51
CA PRO A 134 -9.02 -14.04 12.42
C PRO A 134 -7.60 -13.50 12.55
N GLY A 135 -6.68 -14.05 11.76
CA GLY A 135 -5.31 -13.55 11.65
C GLY A 135 -5.28 -12.09 11.19
N PHE A 136 -4.11 -11.48 11.31
CA PHE A 136 -3.87 -10.13 10.81
C PHE A 136 -3.49 -10.14 9.34
N SER A 137 -2.86 -11.22 8.90
CA SER A 137 -2.29 -11.32 7.55
C SER A 137 -3.27 -11.90 6.55
N TRP A 138 -3.23 -11.34 5.34
CA TRP A 138 -3.70 -12.02 4.15
C TRP A 138 -2.62 -12.98 3.63
N TRP A 139 -3.04 -13.97 2.85
CA TRP A 139 -2.18 -15.02 2.32
C TRP A 139 -2.45 -15.23 0.84
N LEU A 140 -1.41 -15.15 0.02
CA LEU A 140 -1.45 -15.45 -1.41
C LEU A 140 -1.02 -16.90 -1.65
N THR A 141 -1.88 -17.70 -2.26
CA THR A 141 -1.53 -19.06 -2.73
C THR A 141 -1.55 -19.08 -4.25
N LYS A 142 -0.41 -19.39 -4.86
CA LYS A 142 -0.29 -19.53 -6.31
C LYS A 142 -0.96 -20.82 -6.79
N LYS A 143 -1.64 -20.79 -7.93
CA LYS A 143 -2.27 -21.96 -8.57
C LYS A 143 -1.85 -21.99 -10.04
N ILE A 144 -2.03 -23.15 -10.69
CA ILE A 144 -1.65 -23.35 -12.10
C ILE A 144 -2.35 -22.34 -13.03
N ASN A 145 -3.65 -22.10 -12.83
CA ASN A 145 -4.47 -21.20 -13.68
C ASN A 145 -5.04 -20.02 -12.89
N GLY A 146 -4.25 -19.44 -11.99
CA GLY A 146 -4.68 -18.28 -11.21
C GLY A 146 -4.05 -18.22 -9.82
N PHE A 147 -4.76 -17.61 -8.87
CA PHE A 147 -4.28 -17.50 -7.49
C PHE A 147 -5.45 -17.34 -6.51
N GLN A 148 -5.14 -17.46 -5.23
CA GLN A 148 -6.12 -17.27 -4.15
C GLN A 148 -5.56 -16.34 -3.09
N ILE A 149 -6.39 -15.40 -2.65
CA ILE A 149 -6.15 -14.58 -1.46
C ILE A 149 -7.00 -15.13 -0.32
N SER A 150 -6.37 -15.53 0.78
CA SER A 150 -7.06 -15.97 2.00
C SER A 150 -6.91 -14.90 3.09
N PHE A 151 -8.01 -14.51 3.73
CA PHE A 151 -8.03 -13.47 4.76
C PHE A 151 -7.84 -14.01 6.17
N THR A 152 -7.83 -15.33 6.32
CA THR A 152 -7.50 -16.04 7.56
C THR A 152 -6.34 -16.98 7.31
N LEU A 153 -5.64 -17.36 8.37
CA LEU A 153 -4.67 -18.44 8.30
C LEU A 153 -5.38 -19.68 7.75
N SER A 154 -5.01 -20.13 6.56
CA SER A 154 -5.55 -21.35 5.95
C SER A 154 -4.49 -22.44 6.08
N VAL A 155 -4.91 -23.68 6.36
CA VAL A 155 -4.05 -24.86 6.62
C VAL A 155 -3.02 -25.12 5.50
N ALA A 156 -3.15 -24.46 4.35
CA ALA A 156 -2.20 -24.54 3.26
C ALA A 156 -0.94 -23.71 3.53
N SER A 157 -0.18 -24.07 4.57
CA SER A 157 1.25 -23.76 4.69
C SER A 157 2.05 -24.59 3.68
N GLY A 158 1.64 -24.57 2.41
CA GLY A 158 2.38 -25.17 1.30
C GLY A 158 3.49 -24.25 0.84
N GLU A 159 4.50 -24.80 0.15
CA GLU A 159 5.65 -24.05 -0.38
C GLU A 159 5.24 -22.88 -1.29
N ASP A 160 4.04 -22.92 -1.89
CA ASP A 160 3.52 -21.90 -2.81
C ASP A 160 2.67 -20.80 -2.15
N THR A 161 2.73 -20.65 -0.82
CA THR A 161 1.95 -19.65 -0.07
C THR A 161 2.82 -18.53 0.50
N VAL A 162 2.45 -17.29 0.20
CA VAL A 162 3.15 -16.08 0.63
C VAL A 162 2.28 -15.32 1.64
N LYS A 163 2.87 -14.98 2.79
CA LYS A 163 2.25 -14.10 3.79
C LYS A 163 2.33 -12.65 3.32
N LEU A 164 1.18 -12.02 3.11
CA LEU A 164 1.10 -10.65 2.57
C LEU A 164 1.11 -9.57 3.66
N GLY A 165 0.69 -9.91 4.88
CA GLY A 165 0.48 -8.95 5.96
C GLY A 165 -0.93 -8.35 6.00
N PRO A 166 -1.17 -7.33 6.86
CA PRO A 166 -2.42 -6.62 6.96
C PRO A 166 -2.57 -5.62 5.80
N VAL A 167 -2.84 -6.13 4.60
CA VAL A 167 -2.84 -5.31 3.37
C VAL A 167 -4.11 -4.46 3.23
N GLY A 168 -5.22 -4.86 3.86
CA GLY A 168 -6.45 -4.07 3.83
C GLY A 168 -7.61 -4.72 4.57
N ASP A 169 -8.80 -4.13 4.42
CA ASP A 169 -10.04 -4.66 4.98
C ASP A 169 -10.67 -5.73 4.07
N GLN A 170 -11.06 -6.85 4.66
CA GLN A 170 -11.64 -8.00 3.96
C GLN A 170 -12.97 -7.65 3.26
N GLN A 171 -13.85 -6.89 3.91
CA GLN A 171 -15.15 -6.55 3.35
C GLN A 171 -15.01 -5.58 2.18
N MET A 172 -14.09 -4.62 2.30
CA MET A 172 -13.73 -3.73 1.20
C MET A 172 -13.14 -4.54 0.04
N ALA A 173 -12.22 -5.46 0.31
CA ALA A 173 -11.60 -6.29 -0.72
C ALA A 173 -12.62 -7.10 -1.52
N MET A 174 -13.53 -7.80 -0.85
CA MET A 174 -14.56 -8.60 -1.51
C MET A 174 -15.45 -7.73 -2.43
N ARG A 175 -15.82 -6.53 -1.99
CA ARG A 175 -16.61 -5.59 -2.81
C ARG A 175 -15.82 -5.05 -3.99
N SER A 176 -14.56 -4.66 -3.77
CA SER A 176 -13.69 -4.15 -4.83
C SER A 176 -13.41 -5.19 -5.90
N PHE A 177 -13.22 -6.47 -5.53
CA PHE A 177 -13.01 -7.53 -6.53
C PHE A 177 -14.28 -7.84 -7.32
N GLN A 178 -15.46 -7.85 -6.70
CA GLN A 178 -16.72 -7.96 -7.46
C GLN A 178 -16.92 -6.81 -8.43
N LEU A 179 -16.55 -5.59 -8.02
CA LEU A 179 -16.60 -4.44 -8.89
C LEU A 179 -15.60 -4.58 -10.05
N MET A 180 -14.39 -5.04 -9.77
CA MET A 180 -13.37 -5.30 -10.79
C MET A 180 -13.84 -6.31 -11.82
N GLU A 181 -14.36 -7.47 -11.39
CA GLU A 181 -14.92 -8.48 -12.28
C GLU A 181 -15.99 -7.88 -13.20
N SER A 182 -16.93 -7.12 -12.63
CA SER A 182 -17.99 -6.46 -13.40
C SER A 182 -17.46 -5.46 -14.42
N LEU A 183 -16.44 -4.66 -14.07
CA LEU A 183 -15.83 -3.69 -14.97
C LEU A 183 -15.03 -4.34 -16.09
N MET A 184 -14.29 -5.41 -15.79
CA MET A 184 -13.52 -6.18 -16.79
C MET A 184 -14.45 -6.86 -17.79
N GLN A 185 -15.53 -7.48 -17.32
CA GLN A 185 -16.54 -8.10 -18.20
C GLN A 185 -17.20 -7.07 -19.12
N LYS A 186 -17.54 -5.86 -18.61
CA LYS A 186 -18.07 -4.76 -19.45
C LYS A 186 -17.08 -4.30 -20.52
N ALA A 187 -15.78 -4.47 -20.26
CA ALA A 187 -14.72 -4.13 -21.20
C ALA A 187 -14.45 -5.22 -22.24
N GLY A 188 -15.07 -6.41 -22.08
CA GLY A 188 -14.83 -7.59 -22.89
C GLY A 188 -13.56 -8.35 -22.51
N LEU A 189 -13.10 -8.22 -21.26
CA LEU A 189 -11.97 -8.98 -20.73
C LEU A 189 -12.48 -10.08 -19.82
N ASP A 190 -11.94 -11.29 -20.01
CA ASP A 190 -12.27 -12.42 -19.17
C ASP A 190 -11.51 -12.34 -17.85
N LEU A 191 -12.27 -12.28 -16.77
CA LEU A 191 -11.79 -12.37 -15.40
C LEU A 191 -12.90 -13.06 -14.59
N ASN A 192 -12.55 -14.13 -13.87
CA ASN A 192 -13.50 -14.87 -13.05
C ASN A 192 -13.01 -14.91 -11.61
N ILE A 193 -13.83 -14.32 -10.72
CA ILE A 193 -13.51 -14.14 -9.32
C ILE A 193 -14.58 -14.86 -8.47
N GLN A 194 -14.14 -15.83 -7.68
CA GLN A 194 -14.99 -16.52 -6.71
C GLN A 194 -14.74 -15.99 -5.31
N ASN A 195 -15.72 -15.23 -4.80
CA ASN A 195 -15.73 -14.75 -3.43
C ASN A 195 -16.35 -15.78 -2.48
N GLU A 196 -15.58 -16.22 -1.49
CA GLU A 196 -16.04 -16.96 -0.33
C GLU A 196 -15.87 -16.12 0.94
N THR A 197 -16.47 -16.55 2.05
CA THR A 197 -16.47 -15.78 3.30
C THR A 197 -15.07 -15.32 3.71
N ASN A 198 -14.05 -16.18 3.64
CA ASN A 198 -12.69 -15.89 4.12
C ASN A 198 -11.61 -15.96 3.03
N ARG A 199 -11.99 -16.03 1.75
CA ARG A 199 -11.04 -16.06 0.64
C ARG A 199 -11.66 -15.61 -0.66
N VAL A 200 -10.79 -15.20 -1.58
CA VAL A 200 -11.12 -14.85 -2.95
C VAL A 200 -10.23 -15.65 -3.88
N GLN A 201 -10.84 -16.33 -4.84
CA GLN A 201 -10.13 -17.11 -5.84
C GLN A 201 -10.26 -16.44 -7.20
N PHE A 202 -9.11 -16.16 -7.82
CA PHE A 202 -9.02 -15.67 -9.20
C PHE A 202 -8.76 -16.90 -10.06
N ASN A 203 -9.82 -17.37 -10.73
CA ASN A 203 -9.78 -18.60 -11.49
C ASN A 203 -9.98 -18.27 -12.97
N ASP A 204 -9.00 -18.57 -13.81
CA ASP A 204 -9.11 -18.33 -15.25
C ASP A 204 -9.25 -16.84 -15.61
N GLY A 205 -8.88 -16.48 -16.84
CA GLY A 205 -8.91 -15.10 -17.32
C GLY A 205 -7.65 -14.70 -18.10
N GLU A 206 -7.63 -13.44 -18.50
CA GLU A 206 -6.52 -12.87 -19.27
C GLU A 206 -5.19 -12.98 -18.48
N GLU A 207 -4.22 -13.70 -19.05
CA GLU A 207 -2.94 -14.02 -18.38
C GLU A 207 -2.24 -12.75 -17.88
N PHE A 208 -2.18 -11.71 -18.71
CA PHE A 208 -1.55 -10.44 -18.33
C PHE A 208 -2.22 -9.80 -17.11
N LEU A 209 -3.55 -9.88 -17.00
CA LEU A 209 -4.30 -9.27 -15.91
C LEU A 209 -4.09 -10.04 -14.61
N LEU A 210 -4.05 -11.37 -14.70
CA LEU A 210 -3.76 -12.23 -13.55
C LEU A 210 -2.33 -12.00 -13.03
N GLU A 211 -1.34 -11.85 -13.92
CA GLU A 211 0.05 -11.54 -13.51
C GLU A 211 0.16 -10.15 -12.88
N GLU A 212 -0.45 -9.12 -13.47
CA GLU A 212 -0.48 -7.77 -12.88
C GLU A 212 -1.13 -7.74 -11.48
N LEU A 213 -2.20 -8.51 -11.28
CA LEU A 213 -2.83 -8.64 -9.97
C LEU A 213 -1.96 -9.43 -8.99
N LYS A 214 -1.24 -10.46 -9.43
CA LYS A 214 -0.28 -11.17 -8.58
C LYS A 214 0.84 -10.24 -8.12
N ASP A 215 1.42 -9.46 -9.03
CA ASP A 215 2.48 -8.51 -8.73
C ASP A 215 2.02 -7.42 -7.75
N LEU A 216 0.78 -6.96 -7.90
CA LEU A 216 0.14 -6.06 -6.94
C LEU A 216 0.15 -6.65 -5.52
N PHE A 217 -0.29 -7.89 -5.34
CA PHE A 217 -0.35 -8.49 -4.00
C PHE A 217 1.03 -8.91 -3.48
N GLU A 218 1.87 -9.48 -4.33
CA GLU A 218 3.16 -10.03 -3.91
C GLU A 218 4.16 -8.92 -3.60
N PHE A 219 4.21 -7.88 -4.44
CA PHE A 219 5.22 -6.84 -4.41
C PHE A 219 4.67 -5.43 -4.15
N GLY A 220 3.35 -5.23 -4.20
CA GLY A 220 2.76 -3.90 -4.06
C GLY A 220 3.01 -3.01 -5.28
N VAL A 221 3.10 -3.60 -6.47
CA VAL A 221 3.39 -2.89 -7.73
C VAL A 221 2.16 -2.88 -8.62
N ILE A 222 1.83 -1.71 -9.16
CA ILE A 222 0.87 -1.59 -10.25
C ILE A 222 1.68 -1.37 -11.52
N GLY A 223 1.60 -2.32 -12.46
CA GLY A 223 2.35 -2.24 -13.70
C GLY A 223 1.71 -1.31 -14.72
N GLU A 224 2.49 -0.98 -15.75
CA GLU A 224 2.03 -0.13 -16.85
C GLU A 224 0.84 -0.76 -17.59
N GLY A 225 0.76 -2.09 -17.63
CA GLY A 225 -0.34 -2.83 -18.24
C GLY A 225 -1.67 -2.51 -17.55
N MET A 226 -1.68 -2.58 -16.21
CA MET A 226 -2.86 -2.24 -15.41
C MET A 226 -3.22 -0.74 -15.54
N GLU A 227 -2.24 0.16 -15.50
CA GLU A 227 -2.50 1.59 -15.72
C GLU A 227 -3.15 1.87 -17.08
N ASN A 228 -2.58 1.30 -18.14
CA ASN A 228 -3.07 1.49 -19.50
C ASN A 228 -4.45 0.88 -19.68
N LEU A 229 -4.73 -0.25 -19.02
CA LEU A 229 -6.06 -0.83 -18.97
C LEU A 229 -7.06 0.14 -18.32
N PHE A 230 -6.77 0.70 -17.15
CA PHE A 230 -7.66 1.67 -16.50
C PHE A 230 -7.87 2.94 -17.34
N LYS A 231 -6.82 3.42 -18.03
CA LYS A 231 -6.95 4.54 -19.00
C LYS A 231 -7.88 4.19 -20.16
N LEU A 232 -7.85 2.95 -20.65
CA LEU A 232 -8.76 2.47 -21.70
C LEU A 232 -10.20 2.30 -21.20
N LEU A 233 -10.38 1.75 -19.99
CA LEU A 233 -11.68 1.62 -19.33
C LEU A 233 -12.33 2.99 -19.12
N ALA A 234 -11.54 3.98 -18.68
CA ALA A 234 -12.02 5.35 -18.49
C ALA A 234 -12.55 5.99 -19.78
N ARG A 235 -12.07 5.56 -20.95
CA ARG A 235 -12.58 6.03 -22.24
C ARG A 235 -13.87 5.32 -22.68
N ARG A 236 -14.15 4.13 -22.15
CA ARG A 236 -15.27 3.27 -22.58
C ARG A 236 -16.45 3.29 -21.62
N ILE A 237 -16.20 3.45 -20.33
CA ILE A 237 -17.21 3.40 -19.27
C ILE A 237 -17.65 4.82 -18.93
N SER A 238 -18.96 5.07 -18.97
CA SER A 238 -19.54 6.39 -18.68
C SER A 238 -19.62 6.70 -17.19
N ASP A 239 -19.68 5.68 -16.34
CA ASP A 239 -19.64 5.83 -14.88
C ASP A 239 -18.19 5.77 -14.38
N HIS A 240 -17.56 6.94 -14.29
CA HIS A 240 -16.19 7.07 -13.83
C HIS A 240 -16.03 6.84 -12.32
N SER A 241 -17.11 6.98 -11.53
CA SER A 241 -17.03 6.91 -10.06
C SER A 241 -16.61 5.52 -9.57
N GLN A 242 -17.17 4.48 -10.18
CA GLN A 242 -16.85 3.09 -9.88
C GLN A 242 -15.43 2.73 -10.28
N LEU A 243 -15.01 3.16 -11.46
CA LEU A 243 -13.67 2.89 -11.98
C LEU A 243 -12.61 3.55 -11.10
N GLU A 244 -12.84 4.79 -10.69
CA GLU A 244 -11.94 5.52 -9.81
C GLU A 244 -11.88 4.90 -8.42
N THR A 245 -13.02 4.54 -7.84
CA THR A 245 -13.06 3.88 -6.52
C THR A 245 -12.21 2.61 -6.53
N LEU A 246 -12.31 1.82 -7.60
CA LEU A 246 -11.48 0.63 -7.75
C LEU A 246 -10.01 0.98 -7.93
N TRP A 247 -9.69 1.98 -8.74
CA TRP A 247 -8.31 2.41 -8.96
C TRP A 247 -7.62 2.87 -7.68
N LEU A 248 -8.27 3.74 -6.91
CA LEU A 248 -7.79 4.19 -5.60
C LEU A 248 -7.59 3.02 -4.65
N TYR A 249 -8.53 2.08 -4.60
CA TYR A 249 -8.40 0.87 -3.80
C TYR A 249 -7.15 0.04 -4.20
N LEU A 250 -6.86 -0.14 -5.50
CA LEU A 250 -5.66 -0.86 -5.93
C LEU A 250 -4.38 -0.10 -5.52
N GLN A 251 -4.37 1.23 -5.61
CA GLN A 251 -3.25 2.06 -5.16
C GLN A 251 -3.03 1.97 -3.65
N GLU A 252 -4.10 1.91 -2.85
CA GLU A 252 -4.04 1.71 -1.40
C GLU A 252 -3.43 0.35 -1.05
N ILE A 253 -3.92 -0.72 -1.69
CA ILE A 253 -3.37 -2.08 -1.52
C ILE A 253 -1.89 -2.11 -1.88
N ALA A 254 -1.52 -1.48 -3.00
CA ALA A 254 -0.12 -1.39 -3.44
C ALA A 254 0.75 -0.69 -2.39
N ALA A 255 0.35 0.50 -1.95
CA ALA A 255 1.08 1.29 -0.96
C ALA A 255 1.22 0.55 0.37
N MET A 256 0.13 -0.03 0.88
CA MET A 256 0.14 -0.81 2.12
C MET A 256 1.05 -2.02 2.01
N ARG A 257 0.99 -2.76 0.89
CA ARG A 257 1.85 -3.92 0.68
C ARG A 257 3.33 -3.54 0.65
N ARG A 258 3.71 -2.49 -0.09
CA ARG A 258 5.11 -2.02 -0.11
C ARG A 258 5.59 -1.59 1.27
N PHE A 259 4.75 -0.87 2.02
CA PHE A 259 5.08 -0.48 3.38
C PHE A 259 5.28 -1.72 4.27
N TRP A 260 4.39 -2.71 4.20
CA TRP A 260 4.54 -3.93 4.99
C TRP A 260 5.81 -4.72 4.64
N ILE A 261 6.18 -4.81 3.36
CA ILE A 261 7.45 -5.42 2.93
C ILE A 261 8.63 -4.69 3.59
N GLN A 262 8.60 -3.35 3.62
CA GLN A 262 9.63 -2.55 4.30
C GLN A 262 9.70 -2.89 5.79
N ILE A 263 8.55 -3.01 6.46
CA ILE A 263 8.49 -3.39 7.88
C ILE A 263 9.08 -4.78 8.11
N GLN A 264 8.78 -5.74 7.24
CA GLN A 264 9.34 -7.10 7.33
C GLN A 264 10.87 -7.09 7.15
N TYR A 265 11.37 -6.30 6.21
CA TYR A 265 12.80 -6.11 5.99
C TYR A 265 13.47 -5.49 7.23
N ASP A 266 12.87 -4.43 7.78
CA ASP A 266 13.39 -3.72 8.94
C ASP A 266 13.43 -4.59 10.19
N LEU A 267 12.38 -5.37 10.45
CA LEU A 267 12.32 -6.31 11.57
C LEU A 267 13.32 -7.46 11.47
N GLY A 268 13.70 -7.85 10.24
CA GLY A 268 14.69 -8.87 9.98
C GLY A 268 16.13 -8.38 10.15
N ASN A 269 16.36 -7.07 10.04
CA ASN A 269 17.66 -6.43 10.20
C ASN A 269 17.87 -5.78 11.59
N ASP A 270 16.84 -5.81 12.46
CA ASP A 270 16.87 -5.43 13.89
C ASP A 270 17.20 -6.61 14.82
#